data_AF-A0A7C2D9P2-F1
#
_entry.id   AF-A0A7C2D9P2-F1
#
_cell.length_a   1.000
_cell.length_b   1.000
_cell.length_c   1.000
_cell.angle_alpha   90.00
_cell.angle_beta   90.00
_cell.angle_gamma   90.00
#
_symmetry.space_group_name_H-M   'P 1'
#
loop_
_entity.id
_entity.type
_entity.pdbx_description
1 polymer ?
#
loop_
_entity_poly.entity_id
_entity_poly.type
_entity_poly.pdbx_seq_one_letter_code
_entity_poly.pdbx_strand_id
1 'polypeptide(L)'
;MKEEGRIATVRISDRESGLPYSKGLTASQVMVTGLPPARAYEVAEAVEERLLAMGRPDVSSEELSALLVQVLEEVAGDRYAKNFLRWREVEALDVPIVLLIGGTTGVGKSTLATQLAARLGIVRVVATDMVREVMRALFSRELMPTLYTSSFEADTALREPPARVKDRLIVGFREQTAAVAVGVNAILERAAIEGTSIIVEGAHVVPGFLDLDPLADRILAVPVIISVEDEEMHRSHFAVRGSDAISRPATRYQQGFEKIRRLQRYIKSQALSHGVPVIPNYSFDQALASIIDLVMERATERAAQLRAVGGRRRRGRTA
;
A
#
# COMPACT_ATOMS: atom_id res chain seq x y z
N MET A 1 18.56 53.43 5.53
CA MET A 1 17.71 52.31 5.95
C MET A 1 17.89 51.21 4.93
N LYS A 2 18.45 50.07 5.33
CA LYS A 2 18.56 48.89 4.47
C LYS A 2 17.17 48.27 4.36
N GLU A 3 16.63 48.13 3.15
CA GLU A 3 15.51 47.23 2.90
C GLU A 3 15.99 45.81 3.21
N GLU A 4 15.45 45.23 4.29
CA GLU A 4 15.63 43.82 4.59
C GLU A 4 15.02 42.99 3.45
N GLY A 5 15.84 42.12 2.88
CA GLY A 5 15.51 41.28 1.73
C GLY A 5 14.25 40.46 1.98
N ARG A 6 13.13 40.92 1.43
CA ARG A 6 11.88 40.16 1.39
C ARG A 6 12.13 38.98 0.45
N ILE A 7 12.25 37.77 1.01
CA ILE A 7 12.32 36.55 0.21
C ILE A 7 11.11 36.57 -0.74
N ALA A 8 11.38 36.61 -2.05
CA ALA A 8 10.33 36.58 -3.07
C ALA A 8 9.54 35.28 -2.86
N THR A 9 8.29 35.42 -2.42
CA THR A 9 7.42 34.29 -2.06
C THR A 9 6.21 34.33 -2.97
N VAL A 10 6.03 33.26 -3.74
CA VAL A 10 4.87 33.11 -4.64
C VAL A 10 3.70 32.57 -3.83
N ARG A 11 2.52 33.15 -3.96
CA ARG A 11 1.30 32.78 -3.23
C ARG A 11 0.34 32.02 -4.12
N ILE A 12 -0.36 31.05 -3.54
CA ILE A 12 -1.42 30.29 -4.21
C ILE A 12 -2.76 31.00 -3.97
N SER A 13 -3.27 31.69 -4.98
CA SER A 13 -4.32 32.72 -4.83
C SER A 13 -5.73 32.20 -4.56
N ASP A 14 -6.02 30.95 -4.91
CA ASP A 14 -7.36 30.34 -4.89
C ASP A 14 -7.60 29.36 -3.72
N ARG A 15 -6.58 29.09 -2.89
CA ARG A 15 -6.76 28.36 -1.62
C ARG A 15 -7.21 29.33 -0.53
N GLU A 16 -8.10 28.87 0.37
CA GLU A 16 -8.81 29.65 1.42
C GLU A 16 -7.96 30.63 2.27
N SER A 17 -6.63 30.56 2.22
CA SER A 17 -5.71 31.40 2.99
C SER A 17 -4.59 32.08 2.17
N GLY A 18 -4.55 31.99 0.84
CA GLY A 18 -3.50 32.65 0.05
C GLY A 18 -2.08 32.23 0.48
N LEU A 19 -1.89 30.92 0.71
CA LEU A 19 -0.69 30.35 1.31
C LEU A 19 0.52 30.48 0.38
N PRO A 20 1.73 30.66 0.92
CA PRO A 20 2.95 30.65 0.11
C PRO A 20 3.17 29.25 -0.48
N TYR A 21 3.80 29.21 -1.65
CA TYR A 21 4.34 27.99 -2.23
C TYR A 21 5.26 27.29 -1.22
N SER A 22 5.11 25.97 -1.12
CA SER A 22 5.93 25.14 -0.24
C SER A 22 6.54 24.00 -1.03
N LYS A 23 7.87 23.95 -1.06
CA LYS A 23 8.61 22.82 -1.63
C LYS A 23 8.26 21.51 -0.95
N GLY A 24 8.08 21.51 0.37
CA GLY A 24 7.74 20.30 1.13
C GLY A 24 6.36 19.76 0.75
N LEU A 25 5.35 20.63 0.62
CA LEU A 25 4.01 20.21 0.18
C LEU A 25 4.05 19.71 -1.27
N THR A 26 4.75 20.41 -2.15
CA THR A 26 4.89 20.03 -3.55
C THR A 26 5.61 18.70 -3.71
N ALA A 27 6.74 18.51 -3.03
CA ALA A 27 7.45 17.24 -3.01
C ALA A 27 6.55 16.11 -2.50
N SER A 28 5.79 16.34 -1.42
CA SER A 28 4.82 15.36 -0.91
C SER A 28 3.73 15.02 -1.93
N GLN A 29 3.17 16.01 -2.63
CA GLN A 29 2.16 15.80 -3.67
C GLN A 29 2.72 15.01 -4.86
N VAL A 30 3.99 15.22 -5.19
CA VAL A 30 4.65 14.56 -6.33
C VAL A 30 5.13 13.15 -5.96
N MET A 31 5.49 12.89 -4.70
CA MET A 31 5.91 11.56 -4.23
C MET A 31 4.83 10.48 -4.45
N VAL A 32 3.55 10.86 -4.54
CA VAL A 32 2.44 9.95 -4.82
C VAL A 32 2.55 9.25 -6.17
N THR A 33 3.31 9.83 -7.10
CA THR A 33 3.59 9.27 -8.43
C THR A 33 4.54 8.07 -8.39
N GLY A 34 5.14 7.79 -7.23
CA GLY A 34 6.20 6.80 -7.04
C GLY A 34 7.61 7.38 -7.06
N LEU A 35 7.77 8.70 -7.17
CA LEU A 35 9.09 9.34 -7.12
C LEU A 35 9.77 9.12 -5.75
N PRO A 36 11.08 8.77 -5.74
CA PRO A 36 11.87 8.79 -4.52
C PRO A 36 11.95 10.21 -3.92
N PRO A 37 12.15 10.35 -2.60
CA PRO A 37 12.17 11.64 -1.93
C PRO A 37 13.12 12.67 -2.56
N ALA A 38 14.37 12.29 -2.82
CA ALA A 38 15.37 13.18 -3.41
C ALA A 38 14.89 13.76 -4.76
N ARG A 39 14.38 12.89 -5.65
CA ARG A 39 13.86 13.28 -6.97
C ARG A 39 12.59 14.12 -6.88
N ALA A 40 11.74 13.89 -5.89
CA ALA A 40 10.56 14.72 -5.66
C ALA A 40 10.93 16.13 -5.17
N TYR A 41 12.00 16.27 -4.36
CA TYR A 41 12.53 17.58 -3.99
C TYR A 41 13.19 18.29 -5.18
N GLU A 42 13.91 17.58 -6.05
CA GLU A 42 14.44 18.15 -7.32
C GLU A 42 13.30 18.75 -8.17
N VAL A 43 12.17 18.04 -8.31
CA VAL A 43 10.98 18.56 -9.00
C VAL A 43 10.42 19.80 -8.30
N ALA A 44 10.31 19.77 -6.97
CA ALA A 44 9.77 20.90 -6.21
C ALA A 44 10.68 22.14 -6.29
N GLU A 45 12.00 21.96 -6.36
CA GLU A 45 12.97 23.05 -6.58
C GLU A 45 12.84 23.62 -8.00
N ALA A 46 12.78 22.77 -9.03
CA ALA A 46 12.59 23.23 -10.40
C ALA A 46 11.26 23.98 -10.61
N VAL A 47 10.19 23.59 -9.92
CA VAL A 47 8.92 24.34 -9.90
C VAL A 47 9.09 25.70 -9.23
N GLU A 48 9.78 25.77 -8.09
CA GLU A 48 10.05 27.04 -7.40
C GLU A 48 10.82 28.02 -8.28
N GLU A 49 11.90 27.55 -8.92
CA GLU A 49 12.72 28.35 -9.82
C GLU A 49 11.89 28.93 -10.97
N ARG A 50 11.00 28.13 -11.58
CA ARG A 50 10.10 28.60 -12.64
C ARG A 50 9.09 29.62 -12.14
N LEU A 51 8.49 29.39 -10.97
CA LEU A 51 7.55 30.32 -10.37
C LEU A 51 8.21 31.68 -10.08
N LEU A 52 9.44 31.67 -9.56
CA LEU A 52 10.22 32.88 -9.32
C LEU A 52 10.60 33.58 -10.62
N ALA A 53 11.01 32.83 -11.65
CA ALA A 53 11.36 33.38 -12.96
C ALA A 53 10.18 34.02 -13.70
N MET A 54 8.94 33.55 -13.46
CA MET A 54 7.73 34.20 -13.99
C MET A 54 7.49 35.60 -13.42
N GLY A 55 8.10 35.94 -12.27
CA GLY A 55 8.00 37.26 -11.65
C GLY A 55 6.59 37.63 -11.15
N ARG A 56 5.67 36.67 -11.07
CA ARG A 56 4.29 36.87 -10.61
C ARG A 56 4.17 36.53 -9.12
N PRO A 57 3.59 37.42 -8.30
CA PRO A 57 3.43 37.17 -6.86
C PRO A 57 2.34 36.14 -6.54
N ASP A 58 1.41 35.92 -7.46
CA ASP A 58 0.23 35.09 -7.27
C ASP A 58 0.02 34.13 -8.45
N VAL A 59 -0.21 32.85 -8.14
CA VAL A 59 -0.47 31.75 -9.08
C VAL A 59 -1.67 30.94 -8.58
N SER A 60 -2.56 30.54 -9.48
CA SER A 60 -3.70 29.68 -9.14
C SER A 60 -3.28 28.21 -8.93
N SER A 61 -4.08 27.42 -8.24
CA SER A 61 -3.84 25.98 -8.08
C SER A 61 -3.86 25.24 -9.43
N GLU A 62 -4.62 25.73 -10.41
CA GLU A 62 -4.66 25.16 -11.77
C GLU A 62 -3.37 25.45 -12.55
N GLU A 63 -2.89 26.70 -12.52
CA GLU A 63 -1.60 27.09 -13.12
C GLU A 63 -0.43 26.31 -12.46
N LEU A 64 -0.41 26.20 -11.13
CA LEU A 64 0.61 25.43 -10.40
C LEU A 64 0.58 23.96 -10.81
N SER A 65 -0.61 23.38 -10.98
CA SER A 65 -0.75 21.99 -11.39
C SER A 65 -0.26 21.76 -12.82
N ALA A 66 -0.54 22.67 -13.74
CA ALA A 66 -0.05 22.60 -15.11
C ALA A 66 1.48 22.68 -15.15
N LEU A 67 2.07 23.58 -14.36
CA LEU A 67 3.52 23.70 -14.22
C LEU A 67 4.14 22.43 -13.62
N LEU A 68 3.52 21.85 -12.60
CA LEU A 68 3.97 20.60 -11.99
C LEU A 68 4.06 19.45 -13.00
N VAL A 69 3.05 19.31 -13.85
CA VAL A 69 3.02 18.28 -14.90
C VAL A 69 4.18 18.49 -15.87
N GLN A 70 4.40 19.72 -16.35
CA GLN A 70 5.51 20.03 -17.26
C GLN A 70 6.86 19.72 -16.62
N VAL A 71 7.10 20.16 -15.39
CA VAL A 71 8.37 19.89 -14.68
C VAL A 71 8.54 18.39 -14.44
N LEU A 72 7.46 17.66 -14.12
CA LEU A 72 7.52 16.22 -13.97
C LEU A 72 7.92 15.51 -15.26
N GLU A 73 7.36 15.89 -16.41
CA GLU A 73 7.73 15.35 -17.71
C GLU A 73 9.21 15.58 -18.01
N GLU A 74 9.71 16.79 -17.75
CA GLU A 74 11.09 17.17 -18.05
C GLU A 74 12.12 16.55 -17.09
N VAL A 75 11.86 16.58 -15.78
CA VAL A 75 12.84 16.19 -14.75
C VAL A 75 12.75 14.69 -14.46
N ALA A 76 11.55 14.14 -14.40
CA ALA A 76 11.29 12.77 -13.96
C ALA A 76 10.88 11.82 -15.09
N GLY A 77 10.31 12.34 -16.17
CA GLY A 77 9.85 11.60 -17.33
C GLY A 77 8.33 11.36 -17.34
N ASP A 78 7.80 11.11 -18.54
CA ASP A 78 6.37 10.96 -18.86
C ASP A 78 5.58 10.05 -17.91
N ARG A 79 6.20 8.97 -17.41
CA ARG A 79 5.53 8.02 -16.52
C ARG A 79 5.01 8.71 -15.26
N TYR A 80 5.84 9.54 -14.62
CA TYR A 80 5.48 10.18 -13.36
C TYR A 80 4.46 11.30 -13.57
N ALA A 81 4.58 12.05 -14.66
CA ALA A 81 3.59 13.05 -15.04
C ALA A 81 2.21 12.44 -15.32
N LYS A 82 2.17 11.32 -16.07
CA LYS A 82 0.93 10.55 -16.30
C LYS A 82 0.34 10.04 -14.99
N ASN A 83 1.17 9.53 -14.08
CA ASN A 83 0.70 9.12 -12.76
C ASN A 83 0.17 10.30 -11.94
N PHE A 84 0.80 11.47 -12.00
CA PHE A 84 0.32 12.65 -11.29
C PHE A 84 -1.06 13.08 -11.77
N LEU A 85 -1.27 13.13 -13.09
CA LEU A 85 -2.57 13.43 -13.68
C LEU A 85 -3.64 12.41 -13.26
N ARG A 86 -3.31 11.11 -13.32
CA ARG A 86 -4.19 10.05 -12.81
C ARG A 86 -4.51 10.24 -11.34
N TRP A 87 -3.54 10.62 -10.50
CA TRP A 87 -3.78 10.80 -9.06
C TRP A 87 -4.77 11.91 -8.79
N ARG A 88 -4.69 13.01 -9.54
CA ARG A 88 -5.66 14.10 -9.42
C ARG A 88 -7.07 13.67 -9.80
N GLU A 89 -7.23 12.75 -10.74
CA GLU A 89 -8.53 12.14 -11.03
C GLU A 89 -9.01 11.21 -9.91
N VAL A 90 -8.07 10.57 -9.21
CA VAL A 90 -8.30 9.65 -8.10
C VAL A 90 -8.65 10.37 -6.80
N GLU A 91 -8.10 11.56 -6.54
CA GLU A 91 -8.51 12.42 -5.42
C GLU A 91 -10.00 12.78 -5.46
N ALA A 92 -10.64 12.68 -6.64
CA ALA A 92 -12.08 12.83 -6.80
C ALA A 92 -12.88 11.54 -6.53
N LEU A 93 -12.25 10.43 -6.13
CA LEU A 93 -12.96 9.23 -5.69
C LEU A 93 -13.61 9.49 -4.32
N ASP A 94 -14.92 9.29 -4.25
CA ASP A 94 -15.70 9.38 -3.01
C ASP A 94 -15.58 8.13 -2.11
N VAL A 95 -14.58 7.27 -2.35
CA VAL A 95 -14.37 6.02 -1.58
C VAL A 95 -12.91 5.91 -1.12
N PRO A 96 -12.66 5.42 0.11
CA PRO A 96 -11.31 5.21 0.62
C PRO A 96 -10.57 4.10 -0.13
N ILE A 97 -9.25 4.23 -0.20
CA ILE A 97 -8.35 3.24 -0.78
C ILE A 97 -7.92 2.26 0.32
N VAL A 98 -8.13 0.96 0.07
CA VAL A 98 -7.74 -0.13 0.98
C VAL A 98 -6.69 -0.99 0.27
N LEU A 99 -5.42 -0.78 0.63
CA LEU A 99 -4.30 -1.54 0.07
C LEU A 99 -3.99 -2.76 0.93
N LEU A 100 -4.15 -3.96 0.36
CA LEU A 100 -3.94 -5.23 1.06
C LEU A 100 -2.64 -5.88 0.58
N ILE A 101 -1.62 -5.93 1.43
CA ILE A 101 -0.27 -6.41 1.10
C ILE A 101 -0.02 -7.77 1.76
N GLY A 102 -0.11 -8.84 0.97
CA GLY A 102 0.14 -10.21 1.42
C GLY A 102 1.53 -10.74 1.08
N GLY A 103 1.88 -11.87 1.71
CA GLY A 103 3.14 -12.58 1.46
C GLY A 103 3.82 -13.06 2.75
N THR A 104 4.82 -13.92 2.62
CA THR A 104 5.43 -14.58 3.78
C THR A 104 6.35 -13.67 4.60
N THR A 105 6.86 -14.15 5.74
CA THR A 105 7.89 -13.43 6.49
C THR A 105 9.16 -13.23 5.64
N GLY A 106 9.88 -12.13 5.86
CA GLY A 106 11.14 -11.84 5.17
C GLY A 106 11.05 -11.31 3.73
N VAL A 107 9.85 -11.12 3.16
CA VAL A 107 9.72 -10.62 1.76
C VAL A 107 9.70 -9.08 1.64
N GLY A 108 9.83 -8.34 2.76
CA GLY A 108 9.88 -6.87 2.77
C GLY A 108 8.54 -6.14 2.89
N LYS A 109 7.43 -6.84 3.18
CA LYS A 109 6.07 -6.23 3.26
C LYS A 109 5.97 -5.02 4.17
N SER A 110 6.41 -5.11 5.42
CA SER A 110 6.27 -4.03 6.39
C SER A 110 7.04 -2.78 5.94
N THR A 111 8.23 -2.95 5.36
CA THR A 111 9.02 -1.84 4.81
C THR A 111 8.31 -1.21 3.61
N LEU A 112 7.79 -2.02 2.68
CA LEU A 112 6.99 -1.54 1.55
C LEU A 112 5.74 -0.79 2.03
N ALA A 113 5.00 -1.36 2.98
CA ALA A 113 3.77 -0.77 3.54
C ALA A 113 4.04 0.62 4.13
N THR A 114 5.09 0.77 4.94
CA THR A 114 5.48 2.06 5.53
C THR A 114 5.84 3.09 4.45
N GLN A 115 6.58 2.67 3.42
CA GLN A 115 7.02 3.56 2.35
C GLN A 115 5.88 3.93 1.38
N LEU A 116 4.91 3.05 1.20
CA LEU A 116 3.67 3.31 0.46
C LEU A 116 2.74 4.21 1.23
N ALA A 117 2.60 4.01 2.55
CA ALA A 117 1.82 4.87 3.43
C ALA A 117 2.25 6.34 3.31
N ALA A 118 3.57 6.59 3.40
CA ALA A 118 4.12 7.93 3.25
C ALA A 118 3.82 8.56 1.87
N ARG A 119 3.90 7.78 0.79
CA ARG A 119 3.70 8.28 -0.58
C ARG A 119 2.24 8.49 -0.95
N LEU A 120 1.37 7.59 -0.52
CA LEU A 120 -0.07 7.63 -0.79
C LEU A 120 -0.84 8.50 0.22
N GLY A 121 -0.15 9.10 1.20
CA GLY A 121 -0.78 9.86 2.28
C GLY A 121 -1.67 9.02 3.19
N ILE A 122 -1.47 7.70 3.24
CA ILE A 122 -2.27 6.78 4.05
C ILE A 122 -1.64 6.69 5.44
N VAL A 123 -2.27 7.34 6.43
CA VAL A 123 -1.74 7.42 7.80
C VAL A 123 -1.99 6.17 8.65
N ARG A 124 -2.81 5.22 8.17
CA ARG A 124 -3.20 4.02 8.91
C ARG A 124 -2.62 2.77 8.26
N VAL A 125 -1.68 2.12 8.96
CA VAL A 125 -1.08 0.83 8.55
C VAL A 125 -1.36 -0.20 9.63
N VAL A 126 -1.93 -1.35 9.26
CA VAL A 126 -2.31 -2.43 10.17
C VAL A 126 -1.61 -3.72 9.78
N ALA A 127 -0.87 -4.31 10.71
CA ALA A 127 -0.28 -5.63 10.51
C ALA A 127 -1.23 -6.74 10.99
N THR A 128 -1.50 -7.74 10.16
CA THR A 128 -2.33 -8.91 10.53
C THR A 128 -1.74 -9.72 11.69
N ASP A 129 -0.44 -9.58 11.95
CA ASP A 129 0.21 -10.16 13.14
C ASP A 129 -0.35 -9.59 14.44
N MET A 130 -0.71 -8.29 14.45
CA MET A 130 -1.32 -7.62 15.61
C MET A 130 -2.74 -8.11 15.84
N VAL A 131 -3.51 -8.34 14.77
CA VAL A 131 -4.84 -8.96 14.87
C VAL A 131 -4.73 -10.35 15.49
N ARG A 132 -3.76 -11.16 15.01
CA ARG A 132 -3.48 -12.48 15.59
C ARG A 132 -3.12 -12.39 17.08
N GLU A 133 -2.32 -11.40 17.47
CA GLU A 133 -1.91 -11.18 18.86
C GLU A 133 -3.10 -10.89 19.78
N VAL A 134 -3.99 -9.98 19.36
CA VAL A 134 -5.22 -9.67 20.09
C VAL A 134 -6.10 -10.91 20.22
N MET A 135 -6.33 -11.64 19.12
CA MET A 135 -7.12 -12.87 19.15
C MET A 135 -6.48 -13.93 20.06
N ARG A 136 -5.15 -14.05 20.05
CA ARG A 136 -4.41 -14.98 20.92
C ARG A 136 -4.62 -14.67 22.41
N ALA A 137 -4.77 -13.40 22.78
CA ALA A 137 -5.06 -13.00 24.16
C ALA A 137 -6.50 -13.32 24.59
N LEU A 138 -7.44 -13.33 23.64
CA LEU A 138 -8.87 -13.56 23.91
C LEU A 138 -9.25 -15.04 23.92
N PHE A 139 -8.61 -15.86 23.10
CA PHE A 139 -8.94 -17.29 22.97
C PHE A 139 -7.85 -18.16 23.58
N SER A 140 -8.25 -19.16 24.37
CA SER A 140 -7.29 -20.12 24.96
C SER A 140 -6.57 -20.93 23.89
N ARG A 141 -5.36 -21.41 24.20
CA ARG A 141 -4.60 -22.32 23.33
C ARG A 141 -5.36 -23.59 23.03
N GLU A 142 -6.19 -24.05 23.96
CA GLU A 142 -7.05 -25.21 23.77
C GLU A 142 -8.13 -24.93 22.73
N LEU A 143 -8.70 -23.72 22.66
CA LEU A 143 -9.78 -23.35 21.76
C LEU A 143 -9.30 -22.94 20.36
N MET A 144 -8.17 -22.25 20.25
CA MET A 144 -7.58 -21.85 18.96
C MET A 144 -6.04 -22.04 18.95
N PRO A 145 -5.54 -23.28 18.85
CA PRO A 145 -4.11 -23.57 18.97
C PRO A 145 -3.23 -22.88 17.93
N THR A 146 -3.73 -22.75 16.69
CA THR A 146 -2.98 -22.18 15.56
C THR A 146 -2.59 -20.72 15.79
N LEU A 147 -3.35 -19.94 16.57
CA LEU A 147 -3.02 -18.55 16.92
C LEU A 147 -1.73 -18.42 17.76
N TYR A 148 -1.31 -19.50 18.42
CA TYR A 148 -0.15 -19.54 19.32
C TYR A 148 1.15 -19.96 18.62
N THR A 149 1.15 -20.11 17.31
CA THR A 149 2.31 -20.53 16.51
C THR A 149 2.62 -19.52 15.41
N SER A 150 3.85 -19.53 14.91
CA SER A 150 4.17 -18.74 13.71
C SER A 150 3.46 -19.36 12.50
N SER A 151 3.16 -18.57 11.48
CA SER A 151 2.48 -19.08 10.28
C SER A 151 3.21 -20.26 9.63
N PHE A 152 4.54 -20.27 9.66
CA PHE A 152 5.38 -21.36 9.13
C PHE A 152 5.53 -22.57 10.08
N GLU A 153 4.90 -22.57 11.25
CA GLU A 153 4.90 -23.67 12.22
C GLU A 153 3.47 -24.14 12.55
N ALA A 154 2.47 -23.65 11.79
CA ALA A 154 1.07 -23.92 12.07
C ALA A 154 0.70 -25.41 11.96
N ASP A 155 1.53 -26.23 11.31
CA ASP A 155 1.40 -27.70 11.30
C ASP A 155 1.46 -28.32 12.70
N THR A 156 2.20 -27.70 13.62
CA THR A 156 2.39 -28.21 14.99
C THR A 156 1.16 -28.02 15.89
N ALA A 157 0.19 -27.22 15.45
CA ALA A 157 -0.98 -26.84 16.22
C ALA A 157 -2.27 -27.53 15.77
N LEU A 158 -2.21 -28.42 14.77
CA LEU A 158 -3.37 -29.19 14.31
C LEU A 158 -3.78 -30.24 15.35
N ARG A 159 -5.02 -30.19 15.84
CA ARG A 159 -5.56 -31.16 16.81
C ARG A 159 -5.72 -32.55 16.20
N GLU A 160 -6.27 -32.62 15.00
CA GLU A 160 -6.45 -33.86 14.24
C GLU A 160 -5.80 -33.69 12.86
N PRO A 161 -4.46 -33.86 12.77
CA PRO A 161 -3.77 -33.70 11.50
C PRO A 161 -4.26 -34.78 10.53
N PRO A 162 -4.86 -34.43 9.39
CA PRO A 162 -5.42 -35.42 8.49
C PRO A 162 -4.34 -36.41 8.03
N ALA A 163 -4.59 -37.71 8.24
CA ALA A 163 -3.60 -38.77 8.07
C ALA A 163 -3.01 -38.87 6.65
N ARG A 164 -3.75 -38.39 5.63
CA ARG A 164 -3.40 -38.48 4.20
C ARG A 164 -3.13 -37.13 3.51
N VAL A 165 -3.21 -36.00 4.21
CA VAL A 165 -2.93 -34.71 3.57
C VAL A 165 -1.42 -34.50 3.53
N LYS A 166 -0.87 -34.45 2.32
CA LYS A 166 0.56 -34.24 2.06
C LYS A 166 1.10 -32.91 2.63
N ASP A 167 0.22 -31.95 2.96
CA ASP A 167 0.64 -30.62 3.39
C ASP A 167 -0.05 -30.09 4.66
N ARG A 168 0.28 -30.70 5.80
CA ARG A 168 -0.17 -30.27 7.15
C ARG A 168 0.14 -28.80 7.44
N LEU A 169 1.25 -28.27 6.91
CA LEU A 169 1.63 -26.87 7.06
C LEU A 169 0.61 -25.95 6.41
N ILE A 170 0.20 -26.25 5.18
CA ILE A 170 -0.83 -25.45 4.50
C ILE A 170 -2.16 -25.55 5.23
N VAL A 171 -2.56 -26.72 5.73
CA VAL A 171 -3.80 -26.85 6.50
C VAL A 171 -3.79 -25.97 7.75
N GLY A 172 -2.75 -26.08 8.58
CA GLY A 172 -2.64 -25.25 9.79
C GLY A 172 -2.57 -23.75 9.47
N PHE A 173 -1.88 -23.39 8.40
CA PHE A 173 -1.82 -22.00 7.95
C PHE A 173 -3.16 -21.47 7.44
N ARG A 174 -3.96 -22.30 6.75
CA ARG A 174 -5.32 -21.95 6.31
C ARG A 174 -6.24 -21.74 7.49
N GLU A 175 -6.18 -22.61 8.50
CA GLU A 175 -6.95 -22.44 9.75
C GLU A 175 -6.56 -21.15 10.49
N GLN A 176 -5.25 -20.89 10.63
CA GLN A 176 -4.76 -19.64 11.23
C GLN A 176 -5.24 -18.42 10.44
N THR A 177 -5.11 -18.46 9.11
CA THR A 177 -5.51 -17.36 8.23
C THR A 177 -7.02 -17.11 8.30
N ALA A 178 -7.84 -18.16 8.28
CA ALA A 178 -9.29 -18.05 8.40
C ALA A 178 -9.71 -17.40 9.72
N ALA A 179 -9.06 -17.76 10.83
CA ALA A 179 -9.30 -17.13 12.12
C ALA A 179 -8.95 -15.63 12.09
N VAL A 180 -7.74 -15.28 11.63
CA VAL A 180 -7.28 -13.88 11.58
C VAL A 180 -8.09 -13.04 10.60
N ALA A 181 -8.57 -13.63 9.50
CA ALA A 181 -9.39 -12.96 8.50
C ALA A 181 -10.68 -12.36 9.08
N VAL A 182 -11.27 -12.97 10.12
CA VAL A 182 -12.43 -12.40 10.83
C VAL A 182 -12.12 -11.00 11.37
N GLY A 183 -10.98 -10.85 12.03
CA GLY A 183 -10.54 -9.56 12.57
C GLY A 183 -10.14 -8.59 11.47
N VAL A 184 -9.52 -9.07 10.38
CA VAL A 184 -9.17 -8.24 9.23
C VAL A 184 -10.43 -7.69 8.55
N ASN A 185 -11.42 -8.53 8.27
CA ASN A 185 -12.69 -8.10 7.66
C ASN A 185 -13.40 -7.04 8.52
N ALA A 186 -13.36 -7.17 9.86
CA ALA A 186 -13.90 -6.14 10.76
C ALA A 186 -13.16 -4.79 10.63
N ILE A 187 -11.84 -4.81 10.41
CA ILE A 187 -11.05 -3.60 10.14
C ILE A 187 -11.44 -2.99 8.78
N LEU A 188 -11.64 -3.82 7.74
CA LEU A 188 -12.04 -3.35 6.41
C LEU A 188 -13.44 -2.71 6.44
N GLU A 189 -14.40 -3.37 7.10
CA GLU A 189 -15.75 -2.85 7.30
C GLU A 189 -15.71 -1.49 8.02
N ARG A 190 -14.92 -1.39 9.10
CA ARG A 190 -14.75 -0.13 9.82
C ARG A 190 -14.15 0.97 8.95
N ALA A 191 -13.13 0.66 8.15
CA ALA A 191 -12.55 1.62 7.22
C ALA A 191 -13.57 2.11 6.18
N ALA A 192 -14.45 1.22 5.70
CA ALA A 192 -15.55 1.54 4.81
C ALA A 192 -16.65 2.40 5.48
N ILE A 193 -16.90 2.22 6.79
CA ILE A 193 -17.85 3.04 7.56
C ILE A 193 -17.28 4.45 7.78
N GLU A 194 -16.00 4.53 8.19
CA GLU A 194 -15.35 5.79 8.52
C GLU A 194 -14.90 6.58 7.27
N GLY A 195 -14.92 5.97 6.08
CA GLY A 195 -14.43 6.60 4.84
C GLY A 195 -12.92 6.82 4.86
N THR A 196 -12.16 5.91 5.48
CA THR A 196 -10.71 6.12 5.71
C THR A 196 -9.85 5.15 4.93
N SER A 197 -8.87 5.68 4.21
CA SER A 197 -7.87 4.86 3.51
C SER A 197 -6.96 4.15 4.51
N ILE A 198 -6.67 2.88 4.27
CA ILE A 198 -5.83 2.04 5.14
C ILE A 198 -4.92 1.12 4.32
N ILE A 199 -3.78 0.75 4.89
CA ILE A 199 -2.94 -0.36 4.41
C ILE A 199 -3.05 -1.51 5.41
N VAL A 200 -3.37 -2.71 4.94
CA VAL A 200 -3.31 -3.94 5.76
C VAL A 200 -2.22 -4.84 5.22
N GLU A 201 -1.24 -5.19 6.05
CA GLU A 201 -0.11 -6.04 5.64
C GLU A 201 0.03 -7.31 6.47
N GLY A 202 0.50 -8.39 5.86
CA GLY A 202 1.02 -9.53 6.61
C GLY A 202 0.80 -10.87 5.95
N ALA A 203 1.17 -11.95 6.66
CA ALA A 203 1.08 -13.30 6.11
C ALA A 203 -0.38 -13.75 5.90
N HIS A 204 -1.32 -13.22 6.69
CA HIS A 204 -2.73 -13.62 6.64
C HIS A 204 -3.56 -12.81 5.63
N VAL A 205 -2.95 -11.86 4.90
CA VAL A 205 -3.56 -11.27 3.71
C VAL A 205 -3.39 -12.26 2.56
N VAL A 206 -4.33 -13.20 2.46
CA VAL A 206 -4.30 -14.29 1.47
C VAL A 206 -5.57 -14.22 0.62
N PRO A 207 -5.45 -14.14 -0.72
CA PRO A 207 -6.59 -14.18 -1.63
C PRO A 207 -7.48 -15.41 -1.37
N GLY A 208 -8.79 -15.22 -1.39
CA GLY A 208 -9.79 -16.23 -1.06
C GLY A 208 -10.17 -16.33 0.42
N PHE A 209 -9.50 -15.60 1.33
CA PHE A 209 -9.85 -15.56 2.77
C PHE A 209 -10.49 -14.24 3.22
N LEU A 210 -10.36 -13.18 2.43
CA LEU A 210 -10.97 -11.88 2.70
C LEU A 210 -12.17 -11.71 1.78
N ASP A 211 -13.28 -11.25 2.34
CA ASP A 211 -14.53 -11.02 1.59
C ASP A 211 -14.62 -9.53 1.25
N LEU A 212 -14.35 -9.20 -0.01
CA LEU A 212 -14.27 -7.82 -0.49
C LEU A 212 -15.52 -7.40 -1.27
N ASP A 213 -16.31 -8.36 -1.74
CA ASP A 213 -17.48 -8.09 -2.60
C ASP A 213 -18.54 -7.22 -1.88
N PRO A 214 -18.87 -7.46 -0.59
CA PRO A 214 -19.82 -6.59 0.13
C PRO A 214 -19.32 -5.16 0.31
N LEU A 215 -18.00 -4.94 0.20
CA LEU A 215 -17.37 -3.64 0.39
C LEU A 215 -17.09 -2.91 -0.94
N ALA A 216 -17.26 -3.57 -2.08
CA ALA A 216 -16.82 -3.09 -3.39
C ALA A 216 -17.39 -1.70 -3.78
N ASP A 217 -18.57 -1.36 -3.30
CA ASP A 217 -19.17 -0.04 -3.55
C ASP A 217 -18.71 1.05 -2.58
N ARG A 218 -18.11 0.67 -1.45
CA ARG A 218 -17.76 1.55 -0.34
C ARG A 218 -16.27 1.78 -0.20
N ILE A 219 -15.44 0.90 -0.76
CA ILE A 219 -13.98 1.02 -0.74
C ILE A 219 -13.40 0.67 -2.11
N LEU A 220 -12.24 1.23 -2.44
CA LEU A 220 -11.39 0.71 -3.49
C LEU A 220 -10.39 -0.28 -2.88
N ALA A 221 -10.69 -1.57 -2.94
CA ALA A 221 -9.77 -2.60 -2.48
C ALA A 221 -8.70 -2.92 -3.54
N VAL A 222 -7.43 -2.84 -3.16
CA VAL A 222 -6.27 -3.16 -4.02
C VAL A 222 -5.45 -4.25 -3.36
N PRO A 223 -5.73 -5.55 -3.63
CA PRO A 223 -4.92 -6.64 -3.12
C PRO A 223 -3.65 -6.84 -3.95
N VAL A 224 -2.53 -7.13 -3.28
CA VAL A 224 -1.25 -7.45 -3.89
C VAL A 224 -0.47 -8.45 -3.03
N ILE A 225 0.20 -9.40 -3.68
CA ILE A 225 1.11 -10.35 -3.01
C ILE A 225 2.55 -10.00 -3.33
N ILE A 226 3.39 -9.91 -2.30
CA ILE A 226 4.83 -9.71 -2.43
C ILE A 226 5.54 -11.06 -2.32
N SER A 227 6.45 -11.32 -3.27
CA SER A 227 7.32 -12.50 -3.23
C SER A 227 8.79 -12.10 -3.33
N VAL A 228 9.68 -12.97 -2.87
CA VAL A 228 11.10 -12.93 -3.20
C VAL A 228 11.42 -14.25 -3.89
N GLU A 229 11.88 -14.23 -5.14
CA GLU A 229 12.16 -15.48 -5.86
C GLU A 229 13.52 -16.06 -5.46
N ASP A 230 14.54 -15.21 -5.33
CA ASP A 230 15.90 -15.57 -4.95
C ASP A 230 15.98 -16.00 -3.46
N GLU A 231 16.46 -17.22 -3.21
CA GLU A 231 16.48 -17.78 -1.86
C GLU A 231 17.58 -17.19 -0.99
N GLU A 232 18.73 -16.85 -1.57
CA GLU A 232 19.86 -16.27 -0.85
C GLU A 232 19.51 -14.85 -0.39
N MET A 233 18.91 -14.05 -1.27
CA MET A 233 18.33 -12.75 -0.96
C MET A 233 17.25 -12.87 0.12
N HIS A 234 16.35 -13.84 0.01
CA HIS A 234 15.31 -14.04 1.03
C HIS A 234 15.92 -14.42 2.39
N ARG A 235 16.97 -15.24 2.40
CA ARG A 235 17.70 -15.60 3.63
C ARG A 235 18.41 -14.40 4.25
N SER A 236 19.04 -13.54 3.45
CA SER A 236 19.79 -12.37 3.92
C SER A 236 18.91 -11.38 4.69
N HIS A 237 17.63 -11.25 4.30
CA HIS A 237 16.66 -10.41 5.01
C HIS A 237 16.43 -10.81 6.47
N PHE A 238 16.63 -12.09 6.85
CA PHE A 238 16.50 -12.50 8.25
C PHE A 238 17.70 -12.10 9.10
N ALA A 239 18.89 -11.96 8.49
CA ALA A 239 20.07 -11.47 9.19
C ALA A 239 19.91 -9.98 9.55
N VAL A 240 19.41 -9.18 8.59
CA VAL A 240 19.11 -7.74 8.79
C VAL A 240 18.00 -7.53 9.82
N ARG A 241 16.95 -8.36 9.81
CA ARG A 241 15.91 -8.32 10.86
C ARG A 241 16.42 -8.72 12.25
N GLY A 242 17.50 -9.49 12.33
CA GLY A 242 18.12 -9.89 13.59
C GLY A 242 19.07 -8.84 14.17
N SER A 243 19.57 -7.90 13.37
CA SER A 243 20.45 -6.81 13.84
C SER A 243 19.69 -5.62 14.44
N ASP A 244 18.45 -5.38 14.01
CA ASP A 244 17.68 -4.18 14.40
C ASP A 244 16.79 -4.35 15.64
N ALA A 245 16.68 -5.55 16.23
CA ALA A 245 15.87 -5.72 17.44
C ALA A 245 16.26 -6.92 18.31
N ILE A 246 16.09 -6.73 19.62
CA ILE A 246 16.06 -7.70 20.74
C ILE A 246 15.02 -8.84 20.53
N SER A 247 14.42 -8.98 19.35
CA SER A 247 13.27 -9.84 19.06
C SER A 247 13.62 -11.03 18.15
N ARG A 248 13.43 -12.24 18.69
CA ARG A 248 13.39 -13.57 18.01
C ARG A 248 14.65 -13.92 17.19
N PRO A 249 15.45 -14.91 17.63
CA PRO A 249 16.74 -15.19 17.00
C PRO A 249 16.59 -15.59 15.53
N ALA A 250 17.43 -14.98 14.67
CA ALA A 250 17.46 -15.24 13.22
C ALA A 250 17.56 -16.74 12.88
N THR A 251 18.15 -17.53 13.79
CA THR A 251 18.28 -18.99 13.71
C THR A 251 16.92 -19.70 13.54
N ARG A 252 15.84 -19.21 14.17
CA ARG A 252 14.51 -19.80 14.04
C ARG A 252 13.96 -19.70 12.62
N TYR A 253 14.13 -18.54 11.98
CA TYR A 253 13.68 -18.33 10.60
C TYR A 253 14.54 -19.12 9.61
N GLN A 254 15.83 -19.26 9.87
CA GLN A 254 16.73 -20.11 9.08
C GLN A 254 16.31 -21.59 9.14
N GLN A 255 15.99 -22.11 10.33
CA GLN A 255 15.49 -23.48 10.52
C GLN A 255 14.12 -23.69 9.85
N GLY A 256 13.26 -22.67 9.85
CA GLY A 256 11.94 -22.69 9.23
C GLY A 256 11.89 -22.32 7.74
N PHE A 257 13.04 -22.06 7.10
CA PHE A 257 13.06 -21.44 5.76
C PHE A 257 12.31 -22.25 4.70
N GLU A 258 12.50 -23.56 4.65
CA GLU A 258 11.79 -24.44 3.72
C GLU A 258 10.26 -24.33 3.89
N LYS A 259 9.80 -24.25 5.14
CA LYS A 259 8.38 -24.06 5.44
C LYS A 259 7.91 -22.67 4.98
N ILE A 260 8.73 -21.63 5.16
CA ILE A 260 8.45 -20.28 4.66
C ILE A 260 8.32 -20.28 3.12
N ARG A 261 9.24 -20.93 2.40
CA ARG A 261 9.19 -21.05 0.93
C ARG A 261 7.97 -21.81 0.44
N ARG A 262 7.58 -22.87 1.15
CA ARG A 262 6.33 -23.61 0.87
C ARG A 262 5.10 -22.73 1.05
N LEU A 263 5.02 -21.96 2.12
CA LEU A 263 3.95 -20.98 2.31
C LEU A 263 3.94 -19.92 1.21
N GLN A 264 5.10 -19.44 0.77
CA GLN A 264 5.17 -18.46 -0.31
C GLN A 264 4.58 -19.05 -1.60
N ARG A 265 4.92 -20.29 -1.94
CA ARG A 265 4.34 -20.98 -3.10
C ARG A 265 2.82 -21.11 -2.97
N TYR A 266 2.32 -21.45 -1.79
CA TYR A 266 0.88 -21.51 -1.54
C TYR A 266 0.20 -20.14 -1.71
N ILE A 267 0.71 -19.08 -1.08
CA ILE A 267 0.12 -17.72 -1.20
C ILE A 267 0.17 -17.24 -2.66
N LYS A 268 1.26 -17.48 -3.38
CA LYS A 268 1.36 -17.20 -4.82
C LYS A 268 0.31 -17.96 -5.63
N SER A 269 0.09 -19.25 -5.32
CA SER A 269 -0.94 -20.04 -6.01
C SER A 269 -2.35 -19.48 -5.78
N GLN A 270 -2.65 -18.99 -4.57
CA GLN A 270 -3.92 -18.33 -4.27
C GLN A 270 -4.05 -17.00 -5.01
N ALA A 271 -2.96 -16.24 -5.13
CA ALA A 271 -2.97 -15.00 -5.89
C ALA A 271 -3.33 -15.25 -7.37
N LEU A 272 -2.65 -16.21 -7.99
CA LEU A 272 -2.90 -16.58 -9.38
C LEU A 272 -4.33 -17.07 -9.61
N SER A 273 -4.87 -17.91 -8.71
CA SER A 273 -6.23 -18.44 -8.86
C SER A 273 -7.33 -17.40 -8.69
N HIS A 274 -7.04 -16.27 -8.02
CA HIS A 274 -7.99 -15.18 -7.78
C HIS A 274 -7.67 -13.92 -8.63
N GLY A 275 -6.72 -13.99 -9.57
CA GLY A 275 -6.34 -12.84 -10.39
C GLY A 275 -5.70 -11.68 -9.61
N VAL A 276 -5.11 -11.96 -8.44
CA VAL A 276 -4.40 -10.97 -7.62
C VAL A 276 -2.94 -10.86 -8.08
N PRO A 277 -2.43 -9.65 -8.36
CA PRO A 277 -1.06 -9.45 -8.80
C PRO A 277 -0.03 -9.97 -7.78
N VAL A 278 1.01 -10.63 -8.28
CA VAL A 278 2.20 -11.01 -7.52
C VAL A 278 3.36 -10.13 -7.97
N ILE A 279 3.89 -9.31 -7.06
CA ILE A 279 5.00 -8.40 -7.33
C ILE A 279 6.27 -8.96 -6.68
N PRO A 280 7.28 -9.35 -7.49
CA PRO A 280 8.55 -9.81 -6.96
C PRO A 280 9.35 -8.61 -6.43
N ASN A 281 9.90 -8.75 -5.23
CA ASN A 281 10.70 -7.71 -4.57
C ASN A 281 12.20 -7.97 -4.79
N TYR A 282 12.66 -7.78 -6.03
CA TYR A 282 14.10 -7.79 -6.37
C TYR A 282 14.78 -6.45 -6.09
N SER A 283 14.05 -5.37 -6.37
CA SER A 283 14.44 -3.99 -6.11
C SER A 283 13.30 -3.32 -5.37
N PHE A 284 13.63 -2.76 -4.21
CA PHE A 284 12.65 -2.12 -3.33
C PHE A 284 11.89 -1.00 -4.05
N ASP A 285 12.62 -0.13 -4.75
CA ASP A 285 12.03 1.01 -5.47
C ASP A 285 11.15 0.56 -6.65
N GLN A 286 11.55 -0.49 -7.37
CA GLN A 286 10.74 -1.03 -8.46
C GLN A 286 9.45 -1.68 -7.95
N ALA A 287 9.52 -2.45 -6.85
CA ALA A 287 8.35 -3.05 -6.23
C ALA A 287 7.38 -1.97 -5.75
N LEU A 288 7.89 -0.94 -5.08
CA LEU A 288 7.11 0.19 -4.63
C LEU A 288 6.43 0.93 -5.79
N ALA A 289 7.18 1.25 -6.85
CA ALA A 289 6.63 1.92 -8.02
C ALA A 289 5.55 1.06 -8.72
N SER A 290 5.72 -0.26 -8.77
CA SER A 290 4.75 -1.19 -9.35
C SER A 290 3.45 -1.25 -8.54
N ILE A 291 3.53 -1.21 -7.20
CA ILE A 291 2.34 -1.18 -6.34
C ILE A 291 1.60 0.14 -6.51
N ILE A 292 2.32 1.26 -6.61
CA ILE A 292 1.72 2.57 -6.87
C ILE A 292 0.99 2.52 -8.22
N ASP A 293 1.65 2.12 -9.31
CA ASP A 293 1.03 2.01 -10.63
C ASP A 293 -0.27 1.17 -10.59
N LEU A 294 -0.27 0.05 -9.86
CA LEU A 294 -1.45 -0.79 -9.66
C LEU A 294 -2.58 -0.02 -8.94
N VAL A 295 -2.27 0.70 -7.86
CA VAL A 295 -3.26 1.54 -7.15
C VAL A 295 -3.83 2.59 -8.10
N MET A 296 -2.99 3.26 -8.88
CA MET A 296 -3.38 4.28 -9.85
C MET A 296 -4.31 3.72 -10.93
N GLU A 297 -3.96 2.56 -11.48
CA GLU A 297 -4.74 1.86 -12.50
C GLU A 297 -6.15 1.54 -11.97
N ARG A 298 -6.24 0.86 -10.81
CA ARG A 298 -7.53 0.48 -10.20
C ARG A 298 -8.39 1.68 -9.85
N ALA A 299 -7.76 2.75 -9.37
CA ALA A 299 -8.46 3.95 -8.99
C ALA A 299 -9.00 4.71 -10.21
N THR A 300 -8.23 4.76 -11.31
CA THR A 300 -8.67 5.34 -12.59
C THR A 300 -9.80 4.54 -13.21
N GLU A 301 -9.72 3.20 -13.18
CA GLU A 301 -10.80 2.30 -13.63
C GLU A 301 -12.09 2.56 -12.86
N ARG A 302 -12.02 2.67 -11.53
CA ARG A 302 -13.19 2.97 -10.68
C ARG A 302 -13.79 4.33 -11.01
N ALA A 303 -12.96 5.36 -11.16
CA ALA A 303 -13.43 6.70 -11.52
C ALA A 303 -14.15 6.70 -12.89
N ALA A 304 -13.59 5.99 -13.88
CA ALA A 304 -14.21 5.86 -15.21
C ALA A 304 -15.57 5.14 -15.16
N GLN A 305 -15.69 4.08 -14.36
CA GLN A 305 -16.95 3.36 -14.14
C GLN A 305 -18.03 4.27 -13.53
N LEU A 306 -17.69 5.05 -12.50
CA LEU A 306 -18.61 5.98 -11.85
C LEU A 306 -19.11 7.07 -12.83
N ARG A 307 -18.21 7.62 -13.66
CA ARG A 307 -18.58 8.59 -14.71
C ARG A 307 -19.56 7.98 -15.73
N ALA A 308 -19.33 6.74 -16.16
CA ALA A 308 -20.22 6.04 -17.12
C ALA A 308 -21.63 5.81 -16.55
N VAL A 309 -21.74 5.45 -15.27
CA VAL A 309 -23.02 5.26 -14.57
C VAL A 309 -23.74 6.60 -14.33
N GLY A 310 -23.01 7.63 -13.90
CA GLY A 310 -23.54 8.98 -13.71
C GLY A 310 -24.05 9.63 -15.00
N GLY A 311 -23.35 9.41 -16.11
CA GLY A 311 -23.77 9.87 -17.45
C GLY A 311 -25.06 9.21 -17.96
N ARG A 312 -25.28 7.92 -17.66
CA ARG A 312 -26.54 7.21 -17.97
C ARG A 312 -27.72 7.72 -17.14
N ARG A 313 -27.52 7.98 -15.84
CA ARG A 313 -28.56 8.55 -14.96
C ARG A 313 -28.98 9.97 -15.36
N ARG A 314 -28.07 10.80 -15.88
CA ARG A 314 -28.40 12.14 -16.38
C ARG A 314 -29.21 12.12 -17.68
N ARG A 315 -28.90 11.21 -18.62
CA ARG A 315 -29.67 11.08 -19.89
C ARG A 315 -31.09 10.53 -19.70
N GLY A 316 -31.33 9.73 -18.65
CA GLY A 316 -32.65 9.17 -18.34
C GLY A 316 -33.61 10.09 -17.57
N ARG A 317 -33.17 11.27 -17.09
CA ARG A 317 -34.03 12.28 -16.44
C ARG A 317 -34.44 13.43 -17.38
N THR A 318 -33.98 13.39 -18.63
CA THR A 318 -34.28 14.37 -19.68
C THR A 318 -35.15 13.79 -20.79
N ALA A 319 -35.82 12.67 -20.54
CA ALA A 319 -36.78 12.04 -21.44
C ALA A 319 -38.14 11.94 -20.78
#